data_AF-A0A661GG64-F1
#
_entry.id   AF-A0A661GG64-F1
#
_cell.length_a   1.000
_cell.length_b   1.000
_cell.length_c   1.000
_cell.angle_alpha   90.00
_cell.angle_beta   90.00
_cell.angle_gamma   90.00
#
_symmetry.space_group_name_H-M   'P 1'
#
loop_
_entity.id
_entity.type
_entity.pdbx_description
1 polymer ?
#
loop_
_entity_poly.entity_id
_entity_poly.type
_entity_poly.pdbx_seq_one_letter_code
_entity_poly.pdbx_strand_id
1 'polypeptide(L)'
;MKRTATTAAANDTSHYAVSAFTNELIDDVARDHYSLRAWRTLLSRSCSRSLDDIRRSPERMRSVSHWIVIVGSLGALIILLASHYQSTDRALTALAFWLPWFTAAVFFLVTHIGMVDDDLGLPRQKLLLANGLSFSRLALAPLVVWPCLQIPVGPAAGPVFAVFLIALSFSDLLDGWIARWQGLCTRMGRMLDILADLALVTFLAAGLCMAGLIPWPLFALLIARYPLLLICVFILYFVRGPVPLRPTMIGRVTTFSTNVVLLVIALEFLLSTSWLTPLMIERSVRLLYLLIGANVLYLLGRVADWTELNDGLQDRH
;
A
#
# COMPACT_ATOMS: atom_id res chain seq x y z
N MET A 1 -8.19 9.71 -38.45
CA MET A 1 -6.72 9.81 -38.58
C MET A 1 -6.09 11.10 -38.04
N LYS A 2 -6.75 12.27 -37.99
CA LYS A 2 -6.15 13.48 -37.38
C LYS A 2 -6.15 13.51 -35.83
N ARG A 3 -7.08 12.82 -35.17
CA ARG A 3 -7.18 12.78 -33.68
C ARG A 3 -6.05 12.01 -32.99
N THR A 4 -5.45 11.02 -33.66
CA THR A 4 -4.39 10.14 -33.13
C THR A 4 -3.00 10.78 -33.15
N ALA A 5 -2.72 11.67 -34.10
CA ALA A 5 -1.43 12.36 -34.19
C ALA A 5 -1.28 13.49 -33.16
N THR A 6 -2.36 14.23 -32.88
CA THR A 6 -2.36 15.30 -31.87
C THR A 6 -2.27 14.75 -30.44
N THR A 7 -2.84 13.56 -30.19
CA THR A 7 -2.68 12.86 -28.90
C THR A 7 -1.26 12.33 -28.72
N ALA A 8 -0.61 11.80 -29.77
CA ALA A 8 0.78 11.33 -29.68
C ALA A 8 1.79 12.45 -29.34
N ALA A 9 1.68 13.63 -29.97
CA ALA A 9 2.57 14.75 -29.70
C ALA A 9 2.36 15.40 -28.31
N ALA A 10 1.12 15.42 -27.82
CA ALA A 10 0.81 15.84 -26.45
C ALA A 10 1.26 14.80 -25.39
N ASN A 11 1.35 13.53 -25.78
CA ASN A 11 1.75 12.41 -24.93
C ASN A 11 3.27 12.36 -24.72
N ASP A 12 4.05 12.58 -25.77
CA ASP A 12 5.50 12.74 -25.64
C ASP A 12 5.83 13.94 -24.73
N THR A 13 5.17 15.07 -24.92
CA THR A 13 5.46 16.28 -24.13
C THR A 13 5.08 16.17 -22.65
N SER A 14 3.97 15.50 -22.28
CA SER A 14 3.57 15.34 -20.87
C SER A 14 4.40 14.28 -20.14
N HIS A 15 4.68 13.14 -20.79
CA HIS A 15 5.50 12.08 -20.21
C HIS A 15 6.97 12.52 -20.11
N TYR A 16 7.49 13.27 -21.10
CA TYR A 16 8.77 13.96 -20.98
C TYR A 16 8.76 15.00 -19.86
N ALA A 17 7.72 15.84 -19.72
CA ALA A 17 7.72 16.90 -18.71
C ALA A 17 7.70 16.36 -17.26
N VAL A 18 7.00 15.27 -16.98
CA VAL A 18 6.94 14.66 -15.64
C VAL A 18 8.23 13.90 -15.31
N SER A 19 8.75 13.13 -16.27
CA SER A 19 10.02 12.43 -16.10
C SER A 19 11.18 13.43 -16.02
N ALA A 20 11.18 14.47 -16.85
CA ALA A 20 12.16 15.57 -16.80
C ALA A 20 12.16 16.26 -15.45
N PHE A 21 11.00 16.66 -14.91
CA PHE A 21 10.96 17.29 -13.58
C PHE A 21 11.46 16.38 -12.46
N THR A 22 11.10 15.09 -12.50
CA THR A 22 11.50 14.13 -11.47
C THR A 22 12.99 13.83 -11.57
N ASN A 23 13.50 13.64 -12.78
CA ASN A 23 14.92 13.41 -13.05
C ASN A 23 15.74 14.66 -12.71
N GLU A 24 15.28 15.86 -13.08
CA GLU A 24 15.94 17.13 -12.76
C GLU A 24 16.04 17.36 -11.24
N LEU A 25 14.98 17.03 -10.48
CA LEU A 25 15.00 17.10 -9.02
C LEU A 25 15.95 16.09 -8.38
N ILE A 26 15.97 14.85 -8.90
CA ILE A 26 16.88 13.81 -8.39
C ILE A 26 18.33 14.19 -8.74
N ASP A 27 18.58 14.71 -9.93
CA ASP A 27 19.88 15.18 -10.39
C ASP A 27 20.36 16.41 -9.61
N ASP A 28 19.45 17.31 -9.23
CA ASP A 28 19.75 18.45 -8.34
C ASP A 28 20.20 17.96 -6.96
N VAL A 29 19.53 16.94 -6.40
CA VAL A 29 19.90 16.35 -5.10
C VAL A 29 21.19 15.55 -5.18
N ALA A 30 21.39 14.79 -6.27
CA ALA A 30 22.61 14.02 -6.50
C ALA A 30 23.82 14.94 -6.69
N ARG A 31 23.68 16.04 -7.43
CA ARG A 31 24.75 17.03 -7.63
C ARG A 31 25.19 17.71 -6.34
N ASP A 32 24.25 17.95 -5.43
CA ASP A 32 24.53 18.57 -4.13
C ASP A 32 24.84 17.54 -3.02
N HIS A 33 25.27 16.32 -3.40
CA HIS A 33 25.67 15.24 -2.51
C HIS A 33 24.64 14.95 -1.39
N TYR A 34 23.35 15.03 -1.72
CA TYR A 34 22.26 14.76 -0.79
C TYR A 34 22.25 15.68 0.44
N SER A 35 22.72 16.93 0.31
CA SER A 35 22.71 17.92 1.39
C SER A 35 21.29 18.16 1.95
N LEU A 36 21.21 18.55 3.23
CA LEU A 36 19.92 18.94 3.84
C LEU A 36 19.24 20.10 3.10
N ARG A 37 20.01 20.98 2.45
CA ARG A 37 19.47 22.08 1.64
C ARG A 37 18.83 21.56 0.36
N ALA A 38 19.46 20.62 -0.33
CA ALA A 38 18.92 20.01 -1.53
C ALA A 38 17.61 19.26 -1.25
N TRP A 39 17.56 18.49 -0.16
CA TRP A 39 16.32 17.84 0.31
C TRP A 39 15.21 18.85 0.61
N ARG A 40 15.53 19.96 1.27
CA ARG A 40 14.55 21.03 1.54
C ARG A 40 14.02 21.64 0.24
N THR A 41 14.90 21.90 -0.73
CA THR A 41 14.51 22.42 -2.06
C THR A 41 13.58 21.44 -2.77
N LEU A 42 13.93 20.16 -2.81
CA LEU A 42 13.11 19.10 -3.41
C LEU A 42 11.71 19.03 -2.77
N LEU A 43 11.65 19.02 -1.44
CA LEU A 43 10.38 18.98 -0.72
C LEU A 43 9.54 20.24 -0.98
N SER A 44 10.17 21.42 -0.98
CA SER A 44 9.48 22.68 -1.23
C SER A 44 8.88 22.76 -2.64
N ARG A 45 9.64 22.36 -3.67
CA ARG A 45 9.18 22.31 -5.08
C ARG A 45 8.11 21.24 -5.30
N SER A 46 8.23 20.10 -4.62
CA SER A 46 7.20 19.05 -4.66
C SER A 46 5.89 19.53 -4.03
N CYS A 47 5.98 20.24 -2.90
CA CYS A 47 4.82 20.82 -2.22
C CYS A 47 4.16 21.92 -3.05
N SER A 48 4.93 22.84 -3.63
CA SER A 48 4.38 23.91 -4.48
C SER A 48 3.66 23.33 -5.71
N ARG A 49 4.24 22.32 -6.35
CA ARG A 49 3.61 21.63 -7.49
C ARG A 49 2.32 20.94 -7.09
N SER A 50 2.32 20.22 -5.97
CA SER A 50 1.11 19.58 -5.44
C SER A 50 -0.02 20.59 -5.21
N LEU A 51 0.30 21.74 -4.61
CA LEU A 51 -0.66 22.83 -4.40
C LEU A 51 -1.18 23.42 -5.71
N ASP A 52 -0.32 23.58 -6.72
CA ASP A 52 -0.72 24.04 -8.05
C ASP A 52 -1.64 23.03 -8.76
N ASP A 53 -1.33 21.73 -8.67
CA ASP A 53 -2.14 20.65 -9.26
C ASP A 53 -3.55 20.61 -8.66
N ILE A 54 -3.65 20.81 -7.33
CA ILE A 54 -4.93 20.93 -6.61
C ILE A 54 -5.74 22.12 -7.14
N ARG A 55 -5.11 23.29 -7.31
CA ARG A 55 -5.79 24.52 -7.77
C ARG A 55 -6.22 24.45 -9.23
N ARG A 56 -5.41 23.83 -10.08
CA ARG A 56 -5.64 23.74 -11.53
C ARG A 56 -6.68 22.68 -11.92
N SER A 57 -7.01 21.76 -11.02
CA SER A 57 -7.85 20.60 -11.33
C SER A 57 -9.11 20.49 -10.45
N PRO A 58 -10.04 21.47 -10.49
CA PRO A 58 -11.21 21.49 -9.62
C PRO A 58 -12.13 20.27 -9.81
N GLU A 59 -12.22 19.74 -11.04
CA GLU A 59 -13.01 18.53 -11.32
C GLU A 59 -12.43 17.27 -10.66
N ARG A 60 -11.09 17.12 -10.69
CA ARG A 60 -10.39 16.03 -10.00
C ARG A 60 -10.66 16.10 -8.50
N MET A 61 -10.54 17.30 -7.94
CA MET A 61 -10.76 17.53 -6.52
C MET A 61 -12.21 17.22 -6.10
N ARG A 62 -13.19 17.55 -6.95
CA ARG A 62 -14.60 17.19 -6.71
C ARG A 62 -14.80 15.67 -6.70
N SER A 63 -14.14 14.94 -7.61
CA SER A 63 -14.19 13.48 -7.60
C SER A 63 -13.53 12.88 -6.35
N VAL A 64 -12.39 13.45 -5.93
CA VAL A 64 -11.67 13.03 -4.73
C VAL A 64 -12.49 13.31 -3.47
N SER A 65 -13.13 14.48 -3.35
CA SER A 65 -13.95 14.82 -2.20
C SER A 65 -15.16 13.89 -2.06
N HIS A 66 -15.79 13.45 -3.16
CA HIS A 66 -16.83 12.43 -3.10
C HIS A 66 -16.32 11.12 -2.48
N TRP A 67 -15.15 10.64 -2.88
CA TRP A 67 -14.55 9.44 -2.29
C TRP A 67 -14.20 9.63 -0.81
N ILE A 68 -13.66 10.78 -0.43
CA ILE A 68 -13.40 11.12 0.98
C ILE A 68 -14.68 11.07 1.80
N VAL A 69 -15.77 11.67 1.31
CA VAL A 69 -17.06 11.66 2.01
C VAL A 69 -17.65 10.25 2.08
N ILE A 70 -17.64 9.49 0.99
CA ILE A 70 -18.17 8.12 0.94
C ILE A 70 -17.41 7.22 1.92
N VAL A 71 -16.08 7.19 1.83
CA VAL A 71 -15.23 6.33 2.68
C VAL A 71 -15.26 6.80 4.14
N GLY A 72 -15.25 8.11 4.37
CA GLY A 72 -15.38 8.69 5.70
C GLY A 72 -16.72 8.34 6.36
N SER A 73 -17.81 8.44 5.62
CA SER A 73 -19.15 8.06 6.09
C SER A 73 -19.25 6.56 6.35
N LEU A 74 -18.64 5.73 5.50
CA LEU A 74 -18.59 4.28 5.69
C LEU A 74 -17.80 3.90 6.95
N GLY A 75 -16.62 4.49 7.16
CA GLY A 75 -15.83 4.27 8.38
C GLY A 75 -16.57 4.71 9.64
N ALA A 76 -17.21 5.87 9.62
CA ALA A 76 -18.05 6.35 10.72
C ALA A 76 -19.25 5.44 10.98
N LEU A 77 -19.92 4.95 9.92
CA LEU A 77 -21.02 3.98 10.04
C LEU A 77 -20.55 2.67 10.66
N ILE A 78 -19.38 2.15 10.26
CA ILE A 78 -18.80 0.93 10.85
C ILE A 78 -18.54 1.12 12.36
N ILE A 79 -17.93 2.25 12.74
CA ILE A 79 -17.67 2.57 14.16
C ILE A 79 -19.00 2.70 14.92
N LEU A 80 -20.00 3.36 14.34
CA LEU A 80 -21.31 3.55 14.97
C LEU A 80 -22.06 2.22 15.13
N LEU A 81 -22.05 1.35 14.12
CA LEU A 81 -22.61 0.01 14.21
C LEU A 81 -21.86 -0.82 15.27
N ALA A 82 -20.53 -0.74 15.30
CA ALA A 82 -19.73 -1.38 16.32
C ALA A 82 -20.07 -0.86 17.74
N SER A 83 -20.34 0.44 17.88
CA SER A 83 -20.77 1.06 19.13
C SER A 83 -22.12 0.57 19.63
N HIS A 84 -23.00 0.12 18.73
CA HIS A 84 -24.29 -0.43 19.12
C HIS A 84 -24.16 -1.82 19.74
N TYR A 85 -23.21 -2.63 19.25
CA TYR A 85 -22.95 -3.98 19.75
C TYR A 85 -21.91 -4.04 20.88
N GLN A 86 -21.25 -2.93 21.20
CA GLN A 86 -20.16 -2.84 22.18
C GLN A 86 -20.35 -1.64 23.11
N SER A 87 -19.47 -1.44 24.09
CA SER A 87 -19.53 -0.24 24.96
C SER A 87 -19.10 1.03 24.22
N THR A 88 -19.59 2.19 24.66
CA THR A 88 -19.24 3.51 24.10
C THR A 88 -17.73 3.76 24.12
N ASP A 89 -17.02 3.32 25.16
CA ASP A 89 -15.57 3.46 25.29
C ASP A 89 -14.80 2.76 24.15
N ARG A 90 -15.35 1.65 23.64
CA ARG A 90 -14.79 0.91 22.51
C ARG A 90 -14.97 1.66 21.19
N ALA A 91 -16.10 2.34 21.01
CA ALA A 91 -16.29 3.17 19.82
C ALA A 91 -15.33 4.37 19.78
N LEU A 92 -15.09 5.00 20.93
CA LEU A 92 -14.17 6.14 21.06
C LEU A 92 -12.73 5.75 20.73
N THR A 93 -12.31 4.57 21.15
CA THR A 93 -10.97 4.04 20.88
C THR A 93 -10.83 3.66 19.40
N ALA A 94 -11.85 3.06 18.77
CA ALA A 94 -11.86 2.86 17.31
C ALA A 94 -11.69 4.18 16.53
N LEU A 95 -12.42 5.21 16.95
CA LEU A 95 -12.35 6.54 16.35
C LEU A 95 -10.99 7.21 16.57
N ALA A 96 -10.41 7.07 17.76
CA ALA A 96 -9.09 7.61 18.09
C ALA A 96 -7.96 6.99 17.24
N PHE A 97 -8.08 5.71 16.88
CA PHE A 97 -7.13 5.05 15.97
C PHE A 97 -7.41 5.39 14.50
N TRP A 98 -8.68 5.38 14.10
CA TRP A 98 -9.05 5.53 12.69
C TRP A 98 -8.93 6.96 12.18
N LEU A 99 -9.34 7.97 12.96
CA LEU A 99 -9.40 9.36 12.48
C LEU A 99 -8.03 9.94 12.08
N PRO A 100 -6.93 9.75 12.86
CA PRO A 100 -5.60 10.20 12.44
C PRO A 100 -5.12 9.49 11.17
N TRP A 101 -5.37 8.18 11.06
CA TRP A 101 -4.99 7.41 9.88
C TRP A 101 -5.79 7.83 8.64
N PHE A 102 -7.11 8.00 8.79
CA PHE A 102 -7.98 8.50 7.73
C PHE A 102 -7.50 9.86 7.23
N THR A 103 -7.12 10.76 8.15
CA THR A 103 -6.58 12.07 7.82
C THR A 103 -5.25 11.95 7.07
N ALA A 104 -4.35 11.05 7.48
CA ALA A 104 -3.11 10.78 6.77
C ALA A 104 -3.37 10.21 5.34
N ALA A 105 -4.33 9.30 5.19
CA ALA A 105 -4.72 8.74 3.90
C ALA A 105 -5.34 9.82 2.98
N VAL A 106 -6.19 10.70 3.51
CA VAL A 106 -6.75 11.84 2.79
C VAL A 106 -5.66 12.82 2.38
N PHE A 107 -4.75 13.16 3.31
CA PHE A 107 -3.61 14.02 3.02
C PHE A 107 -2.75 13.45 1.88
N PHE A 108 -2.44 12.15 1.94
CA PHE A 108 -1.74 11.46 0.86
C PHE A 108 -2.49 11.59 -0.47
N LEU A 109 -3.79 11.27 -0.49
CA LEU A 109 -4.63 11.31 -1.69
C LEU A 109 -4.68 12.72 -2.32
N VAL A 110 -4.87 13.75 -1.50
CA VAL A 110 -4.98 15.15 -1.93
C VAL A 110 -3.64 15.68 -2.44
N THR A 111 -2.55 15.42 -1.73
CA THR A 111 -1.20 15.87 -2.13
C THR A 111 -0.71 15.21 -3.42
N HIS A 112 -1.24 14.05 -3.75
CA HIS A 112 -0.83 13.24 -4.90
C HIS A 112 -1.83 13.28 -6.06
N ILE A 113 -2.78 14.22 -6.07
CA ILE A 113 -3.81 14.35 -7.10
C ILE A 113 -3.26 14.59 -8.52
N GLY A 114 -2.03 15.11 -8.64
CA GLY A 114 -1.33 15.25 -9.91
C GLY A 114 -0.97 13.91 -10.57
N MET A 115 -1.06 12.79 -9.85
CA MET A 115 -0.76 11.45 -10.36
C MET A 115 -1.99 10.68 -10.88
N VAL A 116 -3.16 11.33 -10.95
CA VAL A 116 -4.42 10.75 -11.46
C VAL A 116 -4.37 10.51 -12.97
N ASP A 117 -3.37 11.06 -13.66
CA ASP A 117 -3.20 10.88 -15.09
C ASP A 117 -2.86 9.42 -15.43
N ASP A 118 -3.34 9.01 -16.60
CA ASP A 118 -3.14 7.66 -17.12
C ASP A 118 -1.68 7.41 -17.47
N ASP A 119 -1.28 6.14 -17.57
CA ASP A 119 0.06 5.77 -18.09
C ASP A 119 0.29 6.29 -19.52
N LEU A 120 -0.79 6.58 -20.25
CA LEU A 120 -0.81 7.19 -21.58
C LEU A 120 -0.80 8.72 -21.55
N GLY A 121 -0.50 9.36 -20.40
CA GLY A 121 -0.38 10.82 -20.28
C GLY A 121 -1.68 11.61 -20.50
N LEU A 122 -2.83 10.92 -20.61
CA LEU A 122 -4.12 11.54 -20.86
C LEU A 122 -4.66 12.16 -19.56
N PRO A 123 -4.98 13.47 -19.56
CA PRO A 123 -5.49 14.15 -18.39
C PRO A 123 -6.85 13.59 -17.99
N ARG A 124 -6.94 13.05 -16.79
CA ARG A 124 -8.19 12.50 -16.23
C ARG A 124 -8.89 13.54 -15.38
N GLN A 125 -10.18 13.72 -15.59
CA GLN A 125 -11.00 14.64 -14.78
C GLN A 125 -11.54 14.00 -13.49
N LYS A 126 -11.59 12.67 -13.41
CA LYS A 126 -12.18 11.92 -12.29
C LYS A 126 -11.27 10.79 -11.83
N LEU A 127 -11.39 10.45 -10.55
CA LEU A 127 -10.73 9.28 -9.97
C LEU A 127 -11.37 8.01 -10.53
N LEU A 128 -10.56 7.05 -11.01
CA LEU A 128 -11.09 5.76 -11.44
C LEU A 128 -11.71 5.02 -10.25
N LEU A 129 -12.69 4.18 -10.54
CA LEU A 129 -13.33 3.34 -9.51
C LEU A 129 -12.30 2.47 -8.78
N ALA A 130 -11.37 1.85 -9.52
CA ALA A 130 -10.29 1.05 -8.93
C ALA A 130 -9.42 1.86 -7.96
N ASN A 131 -9.08 3.12 -8.30
CA ASN A 131 -8.31 3.98 -7.40
C ASN A 131 -9.11 4.35 -6.14
N GLY A 132 -10.42 4.58 -6.29
CA GLY A 132 -11.30 4.89 -5.16
C GLY A 132 -11.46 3.71 -4.21
N LEU A 133 -11.57 2.50 -4.76
CA LEU A 133 -11.58 1.25 -3.99
C LEU A 133 -10.24 1.01 -3.29
N SER A 134 -9.10 1.19 -3.97
CA SER A 134 -7.78 1.15 -3.33
C SER A 134 -7.63 2.17 -2.19
N PHE A 135 -8.13 3.40 -2.40
CA PHE A 135 -8.18 4.41 -1.35
C PHE A 135 -9.06 3.98 -0.18
N SER A 136 -10.23 3.38 -0.44
CA SER A 136 -11.11 2.89 0.62
C SER A 136 -10.44 1.82 1.47
N ARG A 137 -9.69 0.90 0.84
CA ARG A 137 -8.89 -0.13 1.54
C ARG A 137 -7.84 0.50 2.43
N LEU A 138 -7.03 1.42 1.88
CA LEU A 138 -6.03 2.15 2.65
C LEU A 138 -6.65 2.88 3.84
N ALA A 139 -7.71 3.65 3.60
CA ALA A 139 -8.34 4.51 4.59
C ALA A 139 -9.07 3.74 5.70
N LEU A 140 -9.63 2.56 5.40
CA LEU A 140 -10.37 1.74 6.35
C LEU A 140 -9.52 0.67 7.04
N ALA A 141 -8.28 0.45 6.60
CA ALA A 141 -7.40 -0.61 7.12
C ALA A 141 -7.28 -0.67 8.66
N PRO A 142 -7.15 0.43 9.41
CA PRO A 142 -7.06 0.35 10.88
C PRO A 142 -8.30 -0.24 11.56
N LEU A 143 -9.48 -0.09 10.95
CA LEU A 143 -10.73 -0.63 11.48
C LEU A 143 -10.76 -2.17 11.45
N VAL A 144 -9.88 -2.79 10.66
CA VAL A 144 -9.68 -4.25 10.65
C VAL A 144 -9.07 -4.76 11.95
N VAL A 145 -8.21 -3.97 12.59
CA VAL A 145 -7.52 -4.34 13.84
C VAL A 145 -8.47 -4.28 15.02
N TRP A 146 -9.39 -3.31 14.97
CA TRP A 146 -10.25 -2.93 16.06
C TRP A 146 -10.91 -4.13 16.80
N PRO A 147 -11.49 -5.13 16.10
CA PRO A 147 -12.11 -6.30 16.73
C PRO A 147 -11.11 -7.22 17.43
N CYS A 148 -9.87 -7.30 16.93
CA CYS A 148 -8.83 -8.16 17.48
C CYS A 148 -8.23 -7.60 18.78
N LEU A 149 -8.38 -6.29 19.02
CA LEU A 149 -7.90 -5.62 20.24
C LEU A 149 -8.77 -5.87 21.47
N GLN A 150 -10.00 -6.39 21.29
CA GLN A 150 -11.04 -6.37 22.30
C GLN A 150 -11.66 -7.78 22.47
N ILE A 151 -11.04 -8.65 23.28
CA ILE A 151 -11.61 -9.95 23.65
C ILE A 151 -12.63 -9.75 24.79
N PRO A 152 -13.82 -10.38 24.78
CA PRO A 152 -14.27 -11.46 23.89
C PRO A 152 -15.20 -10.96 22.78
N VAL A 153 -14.89 -11.35 21.54
CA VAL A 153 -15.83 -11.33 20.42
C VAL A 153 -17.09 -12.09 20.84
N GLY A 154 -18.15 -11.35 21.17
CA GLY A 154 -19.45 -11.95 21.39
C GLY A 154 -20.00 -12.52 20.08
N PRO A 155 -20.94 -13.48 20.13
CA PRO A 155 -21.51 -14.17 18.95
C PRO A 155 -22.08 -13.22 17.89
N ALA A 156 -22.45 -11.99 18.26
CA ALA A 156 -23.10 -11.03 17.37
C ALA A 156 -22.14 -10.08 16.63
N ALA A 157 -20.95 -9.78 17.19
CA ALA A 157 -20.05 -8.78 16.61
C ALA A 157 -19.06 -9.39 15.59
N GLY A 158 -18.61 -10.62 15.83
CA GLY A 158 -17.69 -11.35 14.97
C GLY A 158 -18.14 -11.47 13.50
N PRO A 159 -19.40 -11.84 13.21
CA PRO A 159 -19.89 -11.99 11.84
C PRO A 159 -19.92 -10.69 11.03
N VAL A 160 -20.29 -9.57 11.64
CA VAL A 160 -20.35 -8.26 10.96
C VAL A 160 -18.95 -7.83 10.53
N PHE A 161 -17.95 -8.04 11.39
CA PHE A 161 -16.55 -7.76 11.06
C PHE A 161 -15.96 -8.76 10.09
N ALA A 162 -16.36 -10.03 10.13
CA ALA A 162 -15.97 -11.02 9.13
C ALA A 162 -16.50 -10.64 7.74
N VAL A 163 -17.76 -10.20 7.62
CA VAL A 163 -18.32 -9.70 6.35
C VAL A 163 -17.56 -8.48 5.86
N PHE A 164 -17.19 -7.55 6.75
CA PHE A 164 -16.37 -6.40 6.40
C PHE A 164 -14.98 -6.78 5.89
N LEU A 165 -14.30 -7.71 6.57
CA LEU A 165 -13.00 -8.24 6.12
C LEU A 165 -13.10 -8.94 4.77
N ILE A 166 -14.13 -9.78 4.59
CA ILE A 166 -14.39 -10.45 3.31
C ILE A 166 -14.64 -9.41 2.23
N ALA A 167 -15.44 -8.37 2.49
CA ALA A 167 -15.71 -7.30 1.54
C ALA A 167 -14.44 -6.53 1.16
N LEU A 168 -13.58 -6.21 2.13
CA LEU A 168 -12.28 -5.59 1.87
C LEU A 168 -11.36 -6.50 1.03
N SER A 169 -11.26 -7.79 1.38
CA SER A 169 -10.42 -8.74 0.63
C SER A 169 -10.97 -9.07 -0.77
N PHE A 170 -12.28 -9.11 -0.95
CA PHE A 170 -12.90 -9.25 -2.27
C PHE A 170 -12.73 -7.99 -3.13
N SER A 171 -12.58 -6.82 -2.50
CA SER A 171 -12.33 -5.58 -3.23
C SER A 171 -10.99 -5.62 -3.99
N ASP A 172 -9.98 -6.36 -3.52
CA ASP A 172 -8.70 -6.56 -4.25
C ASP A 172 -8.91 -7.28 -5.59
N LEU A 173 -9.72 -8.35 -5.58
CA LEU A 173 -10.02 -9.13 -6.77
C LEU A 173 -10.85 -8.32 -7.77
N LEU A 174 -11.78 -7.52 -7.24
CA LEU A 174 -12.63 -6.65 -8.02
C LEU A 174 -11.82 -5.50 -8.64
N ASP A 175 -10.89 -4.90 -7.91
CA ASP A 175 -9.99 -3.85 -8.41
C ASP A 175 -9.11 -4.34 -9.55
N GLY A 176 -8.50 -5.52 -9.38
CA GLY A 176 -7.69 -6.14 -10.43
C GLY A 176 -8.51 -6.47 -11.68
N TRP A 177 -9.77 -6.90 -11.52
CA TRP A 177 -10.65 -7.16 -12.65
C TRP A 177 -11.13 -5.88 -13.33
N ILE A 178 -11.53 -4.86 -12.57
CA ILE A 178 -11.94 -3.55 -13.07
C ILE A 178 -10.78 -2.86 -13.80
N ALA A 179 -9.57 -2.89 -13.24
CA ALA A 179 -8.38 -2.30 -13.87
C ALA A 179 -8.03 -2.99 -15.19
N ARG A 180 -8.12 -4.33 -15.24
CA ARG A 180 -7.92 -5.11 -16.47
C ARG A 180 -9.00 -4.86 -17.52
N TRP A 181 -10.26 -4.76 -17.08
CA TRP A 181 -11.39 -4.48 -17.97
C TRP A 181 -11.36 -3.05 -18.51
N GLN A 182 -10.93 -2.09 -17.70
CA GLN A 182 -10.76 -0.71 -18.14
C GLN A 182 -9.50 -0.54 -18.99
N GLY A 183 -8.51 -1.43 -18.90
CA GLY A 183 -7.25 -1.34 -19.66
C GLY A 183 -6.42 -0.10 -19.30
N LEU A 184 -6.70 0.51 -18.14
CA LEU A 184 -6.24 1.86 -17.77
C LEU A 184 -5.71 1.80 -16.34
N CYS A 185 -4.40 1.97 -16.20
CA CYS A 185 -3.71 2.02 -14.91
C CYS A 185 -3.15 3.43 -14.72
N THR A 186 -3.41 4.04 -13.57
CA THR A 186 -2.83 5.36 -13.24
C THR A 186 -1.66 5.18 -12.28
N ARG A 187 -0.72 6.13 -12.30
CA ARG A 187 0.40 6.14 -11.36
C ARG A 187 -0.08 6.22 -9.91
N MET A 188 -1.12 7.01 -9.66
CA MET A 188 -1.78 7.09 -8.36
C MET A 188 -2.41 5.77 -7.94
N GLY A 189 -3.11 5.09 -8.85
CA GLY A 189 -3.69 3.77 -8.60
C GLY A 189 -2.67 2.76 -8.14
N ARG A 190 -1.53 2.65 -8.85
CA ARG A 190 -0.42 1.75 -8.45
C ARG A 190 0.13 2.06 -7.06
N MET A 191 0.31 3.34 -6.74
CA MET A 191 0.83 3.74 -5.44
C MET A 191 -0.18 3.47 -4.32
N LEU A 192 -1.46 3.78 -4.55
CA LEU A 192 -2.53 3.50 -3.61
C LEU A 192 -2.68 2.00 -3.34
N ASP A 193 -2.60 1.17 -4.38
CA ASP A 193 -2.70 -0.29 -4.26
C ASP A 193 -1.57 -0.84 -3.37
N ILE A 194 -0.31 -0.44 -3.64
CA ILE A 194 0.85 -0.83 -2.81
C ILE A 194 0.67 -0.40 -1.35
N LEU A 195 0.21 0.83 -1.12
CA LEU A 195 0.01 1.36 0.23
C LEU A 195 -1.16 0.67 0.94
N ALA A 196 -2.26 0.40 0.22
CA ALA A 196 -3.43 -0.28 0.75
C ALA A 196 -3.09 -1.71 1.17
N ASP A 197 -2.40 -2.46 0.31
CA ASP A 197 -1.95 -3.82 0.60
C ASP A 197 -1.02 -3.86 1.81
N LEU A 198 -0.05 -2.93 1.88
CA LEU A 198 0.84 -2.80 3.02
C LEU A 198 0.06 -2.50 4.31
N ALA A 199 -0.87 -1.54 4.26
CA ALA A 199 -1.66 -1.16 5.41
C ALA A 199 -2.52 -2.32 5.91
N LEU A 200 -3.26 -2.98 5.01
CA LEU A 200 -4.13 -4.11 5.36
C LEU A 200 -3.35 -5.24 6.02
N VAL A 201 -2.23 -5.68 5.42
CA VAL A 201 -1.40 -6.75 6.00
C VAL A 201 -0.85 -6.34 7.36
N THR A 202 -0.36 -5.10 7.48
CA THR A 202 0.23 -4.58 8.72
C THR A 202 -0.80 -4.54 9.85
N PHE A 203 -1.96 -3.95 9.59
CA PHE A 203 -3.02 -3.83 10.57
C PHE A 203 -3.62 -5.19 10.93
N LEU A 204 -3.89 -6.05 9.94
CA LEU A 204 -4.39 -7.41 10.20
C LEU A 204 -3.41 -8.22 11.06
N ALA A 205 -2.11 -8.22 10.71
CA ALA A 205 -1.10 -8.91 11.49
C ALA A 205 -0.94 -8.31 12.90
N ALA A 206 -1.04 -6.99 13.06
CA ALA A 206 -1.02 -6.34 14.37
C ALA A 206 -2.18 -6.83 15.24
N GLY A 207 -3.39 -6.89 14.67
CA GLY A 207 -4.58 -7.37 15.37
C GLY A 207 -4.42 -8.82 15.82
N LEU A 208 -4.01 -9.70 14.92
CA LEU A 208 -3.77 -11.11 15.23
C LEU A 208 -2.66 -11.31 16.27
N CYS A 209 -1.62 -10.48 16.25
CA CYS A 209 -0.54 -10.53 17.22
C CYS A 209 -1.02 -10.11 18.62
N MET A 210 -1.82 -9.05 18.68
CA MET A 210 -2.39 -8.56 19.95
C MET A 210 -3.45 -9.50 20.51
N ALA A 211 -4.15 -10.23 19.65
CA ALA A 211 -5.05 -11.34 20.03
C ALA A 211 -4.30 -12.62 20.45
N GLY A 212 -2.96 -12.66 20.34
CA GLY A 212 -2.13 -13.82 20.69
C GLY A 212 -2.18 -14.98 19.69
N LEU A 213 -2.75 -14.79 18.50
CA LEU A 213 -2.89 -15.82 17.47
C LEU A 213 -1.63 -16.00 16.64
N ILE A 214 -0.86 -14.93 16.46
CA ILE A 214 0.47 -14.99 15.86
C ILE A 214 1.51 -14.46 16.86
N PRO A 215 2.73 -15.02 16.86
CA PRO A 215 3.75 -14.59 17.79
C PRO A 215 4.36 -13.25 17.35
N TRP A 216 4.71 -12.39 18.31
CA TRP A 216 5.32 -11.08 18.08
C TRP A 216 6.51 -11.09 17.09
N PRO A 217 7.44 -12.06 17.11
CA PRO A 217 8.54 -12.07 16.16
C PRO A 217 8.09 -12.27 14.70
N LEU A 218 6.95 -12.94 14.45
CA LEU A 218 6.41 -13.08 13.10
C LEU A 218 5.86 -11.74 12.62
N PHE A 219 5.13 -11.04 13.48
CA PHE A 219 4.64 -9.69 13.19
C PHE A 219 5.79 -8.72 12.90
N ALA A 220 6.85 -8.73 13.74
CA ALA A 220 8.03 -7.92 13.52
C ALA A 220 8.70 -8.22 12.17
N LEU A 221 8.83 -9.51 11.81
CA LEU A 221 9.38 -9.93 10.52
C LEU A 221 8.51 -9.47 9.33
N LEU A 222 7.18 -9.55 9.46
CA LEU A 222 6.22 -9.12 8.44
C LEU A 222 6.32 -7.63 8.15
N ILE A 223 6.53 -6.80 9.18
CA ILE A 223 6.74 -5.35 9.00
C ILE A 223 8.14 -5.07 8.50
N ALA A 224 9.17 -5.69 9.08
CA ALA A 224 10.57 -5.41 8.78
C ALA A 224 10.96 -5.75 7.33
N ARG A 225 10.26 -6.69 6.67
CA ARG A 225 10.56 -7.06 5.27
C ARG A 225 10.43 -5.88 4.29
N TYR A 226 9.53 -4.93 4.55
CA TYR A 226 9.29 -3.79 3.65
C TYR A 226 10.44 -2.75 3.68
N PRO A 227 10.87 -2.21 4.83
CA PRO A 227 12.04 -1.35 4.89
C PRO A 227 13.32 -2.09 4.56
N LEU A 228 13.45 -3.39 4.89
CA LEU A 228 14.64 -4.17 4.53
C LEU A 228 14.84 -4.25 3.02
N LEU A 229 13.75 -4.47 2.26
CA LEU A 229 13.76 -4.39 0.81
C LEU A 229 14.19 -3.00 0.32
N LEU A 230 13.61 -1.94 0.89
CA LEU A 230 13.94 -0.57 0.49
C LEU A 230 15.41 -0.22 0.78
N ILE A 231 15.93 -0.64 1.93
CA ILE A 231 17.34 -0.43 2.30
C ILE A 231 18.26 -1.20 1.35
N CYS A 232 17.95 -2.45 1.01
CA CYS A 232 18.75 -3.22 0.05
C CYS A 232 18.82 -2.52 -1.32
N VAL A 233 17.67 -2.04 -1.81
CA VAL A 233 17.58 -1.27 -3.05
C VAL A 233 18.37 0.03 -2.97
N PHE A 234 18.23 0.75 -1.86
CA PHE A 234 18.91 2.02 -1.63
C PHE A 234 20.43 1.83 -1.64
N ILE A 235 20.95 0.83 -0.91
CA ILE A 235 22.38 0.51 -0.91
C ILE A 235 22.87 0.19 -2.33
N LEU A 236 22.15 -0.65 -3.08
CA LEU A 236 22.50 -0.98 -4.47
C LEU A 236 22.54 0.26 -5.37
N TYR A 237 21.57 1.16 -5.21
CA TYR A 237 21.50 2.40 -5.96
C TYR A 237 22.71 3.31 -5.70
N PHE A 238 23.11 3.47 -4.44
CA PHE A 238 24.24 4.34 -4.07
C PHE A 238 25.60 3.75 -4.45
N VAL A 239 25.75 2.43 -4.38
CA VAL A 239 27.04 1.80 -4.72
C VAL A 239 27.22 1.73 -6.25
N ARG A 240 26.16 1.44 -7.03
CA ARG A 240 26.32 1.09 -8.47
C ARG A 240 25.30 1.70 -9.44
N GLY A 241 24.44 2.62 -8.99
CA GLY A 241 23.46 3.30 -9.85
C GLY A 241 22.13 2.55 -10.02
N PRO A 242 21.25 3.00 -10.93
CA PRO A 242 19.87 2.51 -11.02
C PRO A 242 19.79 1.04 -11.44
N VAL A 243 19.30 0.18 -10.55
CA VAL A 243 19.07 -1.24 -10.82
C VAL A 243 17.60 -1.51 -11.15
N PRO A 244 17.28 -2.16 -12.29
CA PRO A 244 15.90 -2.49 -12.64
C PRO A 244 15.36 -3.59 -11.73
N LEU A 245 14.56 -3.21 -10.74
CA LEU A 245 13.90 -4.13 -9.83
C LEU A 245 12.73 -4.80 -10.54
N ARG A 246 12.90 -6.08 -10.88
CA ARG A 246 11.79 -6.92 -11.37
C ARG A 246 11.22 -7.74 -10.21
N PRO A 247 9.88 -7.78 -10.04
CA PRO A 247 9.24 -8.63 -9.04
C PRO A 247 9.66 -10.09 -9.23
N THR A 248 10.13 -10.72 -8.16
CA THR A 248 10.55 -12.14 -8.18
C THR A 248 9.34 -13.04 -7.97
N MET A 249 9.35 -14.22 -8.61
CA MET A 249 8.28 -15.21 -8.39
C MET A 249 8.21 -15.66 -6.94
N ILE A 250 9.35 -15.82 -6.27
CA ILE A 250 9.47 -16.17 -4.84
C ILE A 250 8.79 -15.09 -3.97
N GLY A 251 9.04 -13.82 -4.25
CA GLY A 251 8.40 -12.71 -3.52
C GLY A 251 6.89 -12.71 -3.68
N ARG A 252 6.39 -12.94 -4.90
CA ARG A 252 4.94 -13.01 -5.17
C ARG A 252 4.26 -14.15 -4.42
N VAL A 253 4.85 -15.35 -4.45
CA VAL A 253 4.33 -16.51 -3.72
C VAL A 253 4.33 -16.25 -2.22
N THR A 254 5.42 -15.69 -1.69
CA THR A 254 5.54 -15.36 -0.26
C THR A 254 4.45 -14.38 0.19
N THR A 255 4.24 -13.30 -0.56
CA THR A 255 3.19 -12.31 -0.25
C THR A 255 1.80 -12.93 -0.34
N PHE A 256 1.51 -13.68 -1.40
CA PHE A 256 0.23 -14.35 -1.56
C PHE A 256 -0.07 -15.32 -0.41
N SER A 257 0.87 -16.22 -0.10
CA SER A 257 0.74 -17.17 1.01
C SER A 257 0.57 -16.46 2.35
N THR A 258 1.31 -15.36 2.58
CA THR A 258 1.16 -14.55 3.79
C THR A 258 -0.26 -14.03 3.92
N ASN A 259 -0.79 -13.38 2.88
CA ASN A 259 -2.10 -12.76 2.92
C ASN A 259 -3.20 -13.81 3.15
N VAL A 260 -3.12 -14.96 2.47
CA VAL A 260 -4.08 -16.07 2.65
C VAL A 260 -4.04 -16.62 4.07
N VAL A 261 -2.87 -16.90 4.63
CA VAL A 261 -2.76 -17.46 5.98
C VAL A 261 -3.29 -16.49 7.03
N LEU A 262 -2.92 -15.20 6.94
CA LEU A 262 -3.44 -14.18 7.87
C LEU A 262 -4.97 -14.03 7.77
N LEU A 263 -5.51 -14.03 6.55
CA LEU A 263 -6.95 -13.96 6.33
C LEU A 263 -7.69 -15.16 6.93
N VAL A 264 -7.19 -16.37 6.72
CA VAL A 264 -7.82 -17.61 7.24
C VAL A 264 -7.82 -17.61 8.78
N ILE A 265 -6.69 -17.27 9.41
CA ILE A 265 -6.60 -17.17 10.88
C ILE A 265 -7.57 -16.09 11.41
N ALA A 266 -7.65 -14.94 10.73
CA ALA A 266 -8.57 -13.87 11.11
C ALA A 266 -10.05 -14.26 10.98
N LEU A 267 -10.41 -14.97 9.91
CA LEU A 267 -11.78 -15.45 9.71
C LEU A 267 -12.19 -16.48 10.76
N GLU A 268 -11.30 -17.41 11.09
CA GLU A 268 -11.56 -18.38 12.17
C GLU A 268 -11.80 -17.66 13.51
N PHE A 269 -10.92 -16.73 13.85
CA PHE A 269 -11.06 -15.95 15.08
C PHE A 269 -12.37 -15.16 15.12
N LEU A 270 -12.72 -14.45 14.04
CA LEU A 270 -13.91 -13.61 13.99
C LEU A 270 -15.21 -14.42 13.95
N LEU A 271 -15.22 -15.54 13.25
CA LEU A 271 -16.38 -16.43 13.20
C LEU A 271 -16.49 -17.34 14.42
N SER A 272 -15.49 -17.30 15.31
CA SER A 272 -15.39 -18.17 16.49
C SER A 272 -15.56 -19.65 16.11
N THR A 273 -15.02 -20.04 14.95
CA THR A 273 -15.03 -21.42 14.49
C THR A 273 -13.83 -22.19 15.04
N SER A 274 -13.90 -23.52 14.99
CA SER A 274 -12.85 -24.42 15.49
C SER A 274 -12.30 -25.30 14.37
N TRP A 275 -12.14 -24.74 13.18
CA TRP A 275 -11.73 -25.50 11.98
C TRP A 275 -10.22 -25.73 11.92
N LEU A 276 -9.42 -24.81 12.45
CA LEU A 276 -7.97 -24.96 12.60
C LEU A 276 -7.67 -25.40 14.02
N THR A 277 -6.96 -26.52 14.10
CA THR A 277 -6.36 -26.92 15.38
C THR A 277 -5.19 -25.98 15.72
N PRO A 278 -4.83 -25.80 17.00
CA PRO A 278 -3.64 -25.03 17.38
C PRO A 278 -2.37 -25.50 16.65
N LEU A 279 -2.26 -26.79 16.36
CA LEU A 279 -1.16 -27.37 15.58
C LEU A 279 -1.14 -26.88 14.12
N MET A 280 -2.31 -26.67 13.50
CA MET A 280 -2.40 -26.11 12.15
C MET A 280 -1.97 -24.64 12.11
N ILE A 281 -2.36 -23.85 13.12
CA ILE A 281 -1.92 -22.45 13.26
C ILE A 281 -0.41 -22.42 13.42
N GLU A 282 0.15 -23.24 14.32
CA GLU A 282 1.59 -23.31 14.56
C GLU A 282 2.37 -23.69 13.29
N ARG A 283 1.92 -24.72 12.56
CA ARG A 283 2.52 -25.13 11.28
C ARG A 283 2.46 -24.02 10.24
N SER A 284 1.35 -23.30 10.17
CA SER A 284 1.18 -22.17 9.25
C SER A 284 2.13 -21.02 9.58
N VAL A 285 2.27 -20.68 10.87
CA VAL A 285 3.24 -19.68 11.36
C VAL A 285 4.67 -20.08 11.01
N ARG A 286 5.07 -21.35 11.23
CA ARG A 286 6.40 -21.84 10.85
C ARG A 286 6.65 -21.77 9.34
N LEU A 287 5.64 -22.11 8.53
CA LEU A 287 5.71 -21.98 7.07
C LEU A 287 5.92 -20.52 6.64
N LEU A 288 5.24 -19.57 7.28
CA LEU A 288 5.44 -18.14 6.99
C LEU A 288 6.86 -17.67 7.32
N TYR A 289 7.43 -18.09 8.46
CA TYR A 289 8.84 -17.80 8.76
C TYR A 289 9.78 -18.32 7.68
N LEU A 290 9.57 -19.56 7.22
CA LEU A 290 10.40 -20.18 6.18
C LEU A 290 10.27 -19.43 4.84
N LEU A 291 9.05 -19.09 4.42
CA LEU A 291 8.82 -18.38 3.16
C LEU A 291 9.42 -16.97 3.18
N ILE A 292 9.20 -16.22 4.27
CA ILE A 292 9.73 -14.85 4.39
C ILE A 292 11.26 -14.89 4.50
N GLY A 293 11.80 -15.79 5.32
CA GLY A 293 13.25 -16.00 5.45
C GLY A 293 13.90 -16.38 4.13
N ALA A 294 13.32 -17.34 3.39
CA ALA A 294 13.80 -17.74 2.08
C ALA A 294 13.77 -16.59 1.07
N ASN A 295 12.72 -15.76 1.06
CA ASN A 295 12.65 -14.59 0.20
C ASN A 295 13.75 -13.57 0.53
N VAL A 296 13.96 -13.27 1.82
CA VAL A 296 15.02 -12.36 2.26
C VAL A 296 16.40 -12.89 1.89
N LEU A 297 16.68 -14.17 2.15
CA LEU A 297 17.97 -14.80 1.80
C LEU A 297 18.19 -14.82 0.28
N TYR A 298 17.16 -15.13 -0.50
CA TYR A 298 17.24 -15.09 -1.96
C TYR A 298 17.59 -13.69 -2.48
N LEU A 299 17.00 -12.65 -1.89
CA LEU A 299 17.30 -11.28 -2.25
C LEU A 299 18.72 -10.88 -1.87
N LEU A 300 19.17 -11.23 -0.66
CA LEU A 300 20.54 -10.98 -0.22
C LEU A 300 21.57 -11.71 -1.09
N GLY A 301 21.31 -12.98 -1.42
CA GLY A 301 22.15 -13.74 -2.35
C GLY A 301 22.20 -13.08 -3.73
N ARG A 302 21.07 -12.59 -4.24
CA ARG A 302 21.07 -11.79 -5.46
C ARG A 302 21.86 -10.50 -5.37
N VAL A 303 21.86 -9.83 -4.23
CA VAL A 303 22.72 -8.65 -4.01
C VAL A 303 24.19 -9.07 -4.04
N ALA A 304 24.54 -10.17 -3.38
CA ALA A 304 25.91 -10.70 -3.31
C ALA A 304 26.46 -11.17 -4.67
N ASP A 305 25.70 -11.98 -5.42
CA ASP A 305 26.08 -12.44 -6.76
C ASP A 305 26.31 -11.26 -7.71
N TRP A 306 25.48 -10.21 -7.59
CA TRP A 306 25.63 -8.98 -8.37
C TRP A 306 26.85 -8.17 -7.94
N THR A 307 27.29 -8.30 -6.68
CA THR A 307 28.53 -7.67 -6.23
C THR A 307 29.76 -8.34 -6.85
N GLU A 308 29.82 -9.67 -6.85
CA GLU A 308 30.95 -10.46 -7.33
C GLU A 308 31.15 -10.39 -8.86
N LEU A 309 30.05 -10.43 -9.63
CA LEU A 309 30.10 -10.36 -11.10
C LEU A 309 30.71 -9.05 -11.64
N ASN A 310 30.64 -7.96 -10.87
CA ASN A 310 31.12 -6.65 -11.31
C ASN A 310 32.56 -6.35 -10.87
N ASP A 311 33.01 -6.91 -9.73
CA ASP A 311 34.42 -6.83 -9.32
C ASP A 311 35.31 -7.53 -10.35
N GLY A 312 34.85 -8.67 -10.89
CA GLY A 312 35.51 -9.37 -12.00
C GLY A 312 35.50 -8.64 -13.36
N LEU A 313 34.73 -7.55 -13.50
CA LEU A 313 34.72 -6.67 -14.69
C LEU A 313 35.57 -5.41 -14.48
N GLN A 314 35.71 -4.90 -13.25
CA GLN A 314 36.62 -3.79 -12.94
C GLN A 314 38.10 -4.21 -12.94
N ASP A 315 38.42 -5.46 -12.59
CA ASP A 315 39.79 -5.99 -12.68
C ASP A 315 40.26 -6.29 -14.13
N ARG A 316 39.41 -6.08 -15.14
CA ARG A 316 39.74 -6.31 -16.56
C ARG A 316 39.98 -5.03 -17.38
N HIS A 317 40.03 -3.87 -16.74
CA HIS A 317 40.36 -2.58 -17.36
C HIS A 317 41.60 -1.96 -16.73
#